data_AF-A0A368F1U5-F1
#
_entry.id   AF-A0A368F1U5-F1
#
_cell.length_a   1.000
_cell.length_b   1.000
_cell.length_c   1.000
_cell.angle_alpha   90.00
_cell.angle_beta   90.00
_cell.angle_gamma   90.00
#
_symmetry.space_group_name_H-M   'P 1'
#
loop_
_entity.id
_entity.type
_entity.pdbx_description
1 polymer ?
#
loop_
_entity_poly.entity_id
_entity_poly.type
_entity_poly.pdbx_seq_one_letter_code
_entity_poly.pdbx_strand_id
1 'polypeptide(L)'
;MRLMFYNGDVDTVCQFLGDQWLIESLAAVRNLTVISERKQWTYRQDVWFKPTIAGYVKQWSQNLVQLTVKGSGHFVPMDRPAQALQMISNFLTNSDYSFPALVDTTPKPIISSNSTPVATQNCTRKVGDTESDRIFSMPGLTDELSFKQYSGFLKGSDTHMLHYWYEHINRYIDFFRNEICCYRLVEAELANPADAPLLLWLNGGPGSSSLEGLFFENGPFRIGKDGFTVTRNPYSWNKAGYCSGFANILYLESPVGVGYSYSTDGVLPQYSDELTAAENYAALVDFFNLYPEYRTRPFYTTGESYAGVYIPTLSALLIQGIQNGTLNINYKGLAIGNGVLNKRTDMNSLFHVSYYHGQMT
;
A
#
# COMPACT_ATOMS: atom_id res chain seq x y z
N MET A 1 -12.58 -11.65 5.45
CA MET A 1 -11.71 -10.45 5.44
C MET A 1 -10.42 -10.74 6.21
N ARG A 2 -9.34 -9.99 5.97
CA ARG A 2 -8.09 -10.01 6.76
C ARG A 2 -7.76 -8.59 7.22
N LEU A 3 -7.26 -8.43 8.44
CA LEU A 3 -6.94 -7.12 9.02
C LEU A 3 -5.53 -7.15 9.58
N MET A 4 -4.64 -6.35 9.00
CA MET A 4 -3.28 -6.16 9.50
C MET A 4 -3.09 -4.75 10.04
N PHE A 5 -2.56 -4.67 11.25
CA PHE A 5 -2.01 -3.45 11.81
C PHE A 5 -0.51 -3.65 11.98
N TYR A 6 0.30 -2.71 11.53
CA TYR A 6 1.74 -2.82 11.66
C TYR A 6 2.34 -1.47 12.06
N ASN A 7 3.36 -1.49 12.90
CA ASN A 7 4.01 -0.27 13.37
C ASN A 7 5.54 -0.43 13.34
N GLY A 8 6.25 0.63 12.98
CA GLY A 8 7.66 0.72 13.33
C GLY A 8 7.89 0.71 14.85
N ASP A 9 8.85 -0.08 15.34
CA ASP A 9 9.11 -0.22 16.79
C ASP A 9 9.81 0.99 17.43
N VAL A 10 10.27 1.96 16.63
CA VAL A 10 10.82 3.25 17.09
C VAL A 10 10.05 4.47 16.57
N ASP A 11 8.84 4.28 16.03
CA ASP A 11 7.95 5.42 15.78
C ASP A 11 7.53 6.07 17.11
N THR A 12 7.37 7.39 17.09
CA THR A 12 6.85 8.20 18.20
C THR A 12 5.71 9.12 17.78
N VAL A 13 5.23 9.02 16.54
CA VAL A 13 4.06 9.75 16.03
C VAL A 13 2.79 8.90 16.20
N CYS A 14 2.78 7.67 15.66
CA CYS A 14 1.66 6.73 15.70
C CYS A 14 2.17 5.34 16.12
N GLN A 15 2.63 5.31 17.36
CA GLN A 15 3.50 4.28 17.91
C GLN A 15 2.78 2.97 18.28
N PHE A 16 3.53 1.88 18.28
CA PHE A 16 3.00 0.51 18.36
C PHE A 16 2.23 0.17 19.64
N LEU A 17 2.52 0.84 20.76
CA LEU A 17 1.93 0.53 22.06
C LEU A 17 0.50 1.05 22.16
N GLY A 18 0.19 2.19 21.53
CA GLY A 18 -1.16 2.75 21.42
C GLY A 18 -2.08 1.82 20.62
N ASP A 19 -1.62 1.44 19.42
CA ASP A 19 -2.29 0.45 18.57
C ASP A 19 -2.44 -0.89 19.28
N GLN A 20 -1.40 -1.38 19.98
CA GLN A 20 -1.49 -2.64 20.73
C GLN A 20 -2.58 -2.58 21.80
N TRP A 21 -2.68 -1.49 22.58
CA TRP A 21 -3.70 -1.35 23.61
C TRP A 21 -5.12 -1.34 23.01
N LEU A 22 -5.32 -0.66 21.88
CA LEU A 22 -6.60 -0.65 21.18
C LEU A 22 -6.94 -2.02 20.60
N ILE A 23 -5.99 -2.70 19.96
CA ILE A 23 -6.20 -4.00 19.30
C ILE A 23 -6.50 -5.10 20.32
N GLU A 24 -5.81 -5.13 21.46
CA GLU A 24 -6.11 -6.06 22.56
C GLU A 24 -7.51 -5.79 23.16
N SER A 25 -7.88 -4.51 23.31
CA SER A 25 -9.23 -4.11 23.76
C SER A 25 -10.32 -4.51 22.76
N LEU A 26 -10.09 -4.31 21.46
CA LEU A 26 -10.97 -4.75 20.38
C LEU A 26 -11.12 -6.27 20.37
N ALA A 27 -10.01 -7.00 20.49
CA ALA A 27 -10.02 -8.46 20.56
C ALA A 27 -10.84 -8.97 21.75
N ALA A 28 -10.68 -8.37 22.93
CA ALA A 28 -11.47 -8.69 24.11
C ALA A 28 -12.97 -8.40 23.91
N VAL A 29 -13.34 -7.19 23.47
CA VAL A 29 -14.74 -6.79 23.23
C VAL A 29 -15.43 -7.65 22.16
N ARG A 30 -14.66 -8.16 21.18
CA ARG A 30 -15.15 -9.03 20.11
C ARG A 30 -15.02 -10.53 20.40
N ASN A 31 -14.58 -10.91 21.61
CA ASN A 31 -14.32 -12.29 22.03
C ASN A 31 -13.41 -13.07 21.05
N LEU A 32 -12.38 -12.41 20.51
CA LEU A 32 -11.39 -13.05 19.65
C LEU A 32 -10.42 -13.89 20.47
N THR A 33 -10.16 -15.10 19.99
CA THR A 33 -9.18 -16.02 20.57
C THR A 33 -7.79 -15.72 20.03
N VAL A 34 -6.75 -15.74 20.87
CA VAL A 34 -5.36 -15.66 20.40
C VAL A 34 -5.02 -16.98 19.70
N ILE A 35 -4.58 -16.89 18.44
CA ILE A 35 -4.12 -18.04 17.62
C ILE A 35 -2.60 -18.18 17.69
N SER A 36 -1.88 -17.06 17.73
CA SER A 36 -0.44 -17.03 17.99
C SER A 36 -0.15 -15.90 18.96
N GLU A 37 0.41 -16.23 20.12
CA GLU A 37 0.95 -15.23 21.03
C GLU A 37 2.10 -14.45 20.40
N ARG A 38 2.43 -13.30 21.02
CA ARG A 38 3.46 -12.37 20.55
C ARG A 38 4.82 -13.05 20.42
N LYS A 39 5.20 -13.40 19.19
CA LYS A 39 6.45 -14.09 18.83
C LYS A 39 7.30 -13.24 17.88
N GLN A 40 8.58 -13.55 17.77
CA GLN A 40 9.44 -12.92 16.76
C GLN A 40 9.06 -13.40 15.35
N TRP A 41 9.19 -12.52 14.36
CA TRP A 41 9.25 -12.89 12.94
C TRP A 41 10.59 -12.44 12.35
N THR A 42 11.03 -13.09 11.28
CA THR A 42 12.39 -12.92 10.74
C THR A 42 12.43 -12.54 9.27
N TYR A 43 13.43 -11.75 8.88
CA TYR A 43 13.74 -11.41 7.50
C TYR A 43 15.01 -12.13 7.06
N ARG A 44 15.01 -12.60 5.81
CA ARG A 44 16.18 -13.07 5.07
C ARG A 44 15.97 -12.76 3.59
N GLN A 45 17.05 -12.41 2.89
CA GLN A 45 16.98 -12.02 1.48
C GLN A 45 16.53 -13.19 0.59
N ASP A 46 17.02 -14.39 0.88
CA ASP A 46 16.54 -15.64 0.32
C ASP A 46 16.71 -16.78 1.35
N VAL A 47 16.45 -18.02 0.95
CA VAL A 47 16.51 -19.20 1.82
C VAL A 47 17.91 -19.58 2.31
N TRP A 48 18.98 -19.14 1.63
CA TRP A 48 20.39 -19.40 1.93
C TRP A 48 20.98 -18.40 2.94
N PHE A 49 20.41 -17.19 3.05
CA PHE A 49 20.83 -16.22 4.06
C PHE A 49 20.29 -16.57 5.46
N LYS A 50 21.10 -16.29 6.49
CA LYS A 50 20.68 -16.48 7.89
C LYS A 50 19.54 -15.51 8.23
N PRO A 51 18.47 -15.98 8.92
CA PRO A 51 17.39 -15.11 9.34
C PRO A 51 17.86 -14.09 10.38
N THR A 52 17.33 -12.88 10.27
CA THR A 52 17.51 -11.76 11.21
C THR A 52 16.16 -11.36 11.80
N ILE A 53 16.11 -10.86 13.03
CA ILE A 53 14.83 -10.44 13.64
C ILE A 53 14.30 -9.21 12.88
N ALA A 54 13.13 -9.37 12.27
CA ALA A 54 12.44 -8.31 11.55
C ALA A 54 11.38 -7.62 12.42
N GLY A 55 11.00 -8.22 13.54
CA GLY A 55 10.12 -7.63 14.55
C GLY A 55 9.33 -8.69 15.30
N TYR A 56 8.13 -8.35 15.77
CA TYR A 56 7.24 -9.26 16.48
C TYR A 56 5.84 -9.25 15.88
N VAL A 57 5.15 -10.40 15.96
CA VAL A 57 3.79 -10.62 15.45
C VAL A 57 2.91 -11.29 16.51
N LYS A 58 1.65 -10.84 16.63
CA LYS A 58 0.58 -11.49 17.41
C LYS A 58 -0.65 -11.66 16.52
N GLN A 59 -1.33 -12.80 16.64
CA GLN A 59 -2.46 -13.17 15.76
C GLN A 59 -3.66 -13.64 16.58
N TRP A 60 -4.84 -13.19 16.18
CA TRP A 60 -6.13 -13.60 16.75
C TRP A 60 -7.02 -14.27 15.69
N SER A 61 -8.11 -14.88 16.12
CA SER A 61 -9.13 -15.40 15.22
C SER A 61 -9.83 -14.29 14.41
N GLN A 62 -10.55 -14.71 13.37
CA GLN A 62 -11.12 -13.82 12.35
C GLN A 62 -10.08 -13.03 11.53
N ASN A 63 -8.85 -13.57 11.43
CA ASN A 63 -7.73 -13.05 10.62
C ASN A 63 -7.26 -11.64 11.01
N LEU A 64 -7.31 -11.31 12.31
CA LEU A 64 -6.70 -10.12 12.87
C LEU A 64 -5.23 -10.40 13.22
N VAL A 65 -4.33 -9.53 12.77
CA VAL A 65 -2.90 -9.62 13.07
C VAL A 65 -2.33 -8.24 13.38
N GLN A 66 -1.47 -8.18 14.39
CA GLN A 66 -0.64 -7.03 14.70
C GLN A 66 0.84 -7.38 14.50
N LEU A 67 1.59 -6.49 13.86
CA LEU A 67 3.04 -6.59 13.72
C LEU A 67 3.76 -5.35 14.28
N THR A 68 5.00 -5.56 14.66
CA THR A 68 6.03 -4.51 14.78
C THR A 68 7.13 -4.77 13.76
N VAL A 69 7.72 -3.71 13.23
CA VAL A 69 8.86 -3.76 12.30
C VAL A 69 10.09 -3.15 12.96
N LYS A 70 11.16 -3.93 13.07
CA LYS A 70 12.31 -3.63 13.92
C LYS A 70 13.23 -2.56 13.33
N GLY A 71 13.53 -1.55 14.15
CA GLY A 71 14.36 -0.39 13.85
C GLY A 71 13.75 0.50 12.77
N SER A 72 12.43 0.61 12.76
CA SER A 72 11.64 1.41 11.82
C SER A 72 10.90 2.51 12.57
N GLY A 73 10.88 3.72 12.02
CA GLY A 73 10.07 4.84 12.48
C GLY A 73 8.68 4.83 11.85
N HIS A 74 8.15 6.01 11.56
CA HIS A 74 6.79 6.21 11.06
C HIS A 74 6.57 5.57 9.66
N PHE A 75 7.49 5.82 8.74
CA PHE A 75 7.39 5.42 7.33
C PHE A 75 8.02 4.03 7.10
N VAL A 76 7.32 2.98 7.53
CA VAL A 76 7.84 1.60 7.51
C VAL A 76 8.37 1.13 6.15
N PRO A 77 7.72 1.39 5.00
CA PRO A 77 8.25 0.98 3.70
C PRO A 77 9.45 1.83 3.25
N MET A 78 9.70 3.00 3.84
CA MET A 78 10.89 3.82 3.59
C MET A 78 12.06 3.39 4.49
N ASP A 79 11.82 3.19 5.79
CA ASP A 79 12.86 2.86 6.79
C ASP A 79 13.33 1.40 6.71
N ARG A 80 12.41 0.47 6.45
CA ARG A 80 12.66 -0.98 6.41
C ARG A 80 12.06 -1.62 5.16
N PRO A 81 12.46 -1.16 3.95
CA PRO A 81 11.80 -1.52 2.69
C PRO A 81 11.77 -3.02 2.41
N ALA A 82 12.86 -3.74 2.71
CA ALA A 82 12.97 -5.17 2.46
C ALA A 82 12.06 -5.99 3.41
N GLN A 83 12.00 -5.60 4.69
CA GLN A 83 11.12 -6.20 5.68
C GLN A 83 9.65 -5.88 5.38
N ALA A 84 9.34 -4.64 4.99
CA ALA A 84 8.01 -4.20 4.62
C ALA A 84 7.47 -4.97 3.40
N LEU A 85 8.30 -5.18 2.36
CA LEU A 85 7.94 -6.00 1.21
C LEU A 85 7.64 -7.46 1.60
N GLN A 86 8.44 -8.05 2.50
CA GLN A 86 8.18 -9.41 3.00
C GLN A 86 6.89 -9.47 3.83
N MET A 87 6.64 -8.47 4.66
CA MET A 87 5.43 -8.37 5.48
C MET A 87 4.17 -8.27 4.62
N ILE A 88 4.12 -7.34 3.64
CA ILE A 88 2.94 -7.20 2.78
C ILE A 88 2.75 -8.44 1.89
N SER A 89 3.84 -9.03 1.37
CA SER A 89 3.81 -10.31 0.64
C SER A 89 3.04 -11.37 1.44
N ASN A 90 3.49 -11.63 2.67
CA ASN A 90 2.92 -12.68 3.51
C ASN A 90 1.49 -12.32 4.00
N PHE A 91 1.19 -11.03 4.15
CA PHE A 91 -0.18 -10.54 4.35
C PHE A 91 -1.09 -10.78 3.14
N LEU A 92 -0.61 -10.73 1.90
CA LEU A 92 -1.45 -11.02 0.73
C LEU A 92 -1.59 -12.54 0.51
N THR A 93 -0.50 -13.30 0.63
CA THR A 93 -0.46 -14.75 0.34
C THR A 93 -0.97 -15.65 1.47
N ASN A 94 -1.12 -15.13 2.69
CA ASN A 94 -1.45 -15.91 3.90
C ASN A 94 -0.32 -16.85 4.38
N SER A 95 0.92 -16.48 4.08
CA SER A 95 2.12 -17.20 4.53
C SER A 95 2.55 -16.77 5.95
N ASP A 96 3.39 -17.58 6.61
CA ASP A 96 4.07 -17.15 7.84
C ASP A 96 4.94 -15.92 7.55
N TYR A 97 4.92 -14.93 8.44
CA TYR A 97 5.65 -13.67 8.22
C TYR A 97 7.17 -13.84 8.10
N SER A 98 7.74 -14.96 8.56
CA SER A 98 9.15 -15.32 8.40
C SER A 98 9.50 -15.99 7.05
N PHE A 99 8.52 -16.17 6.17
CA PHE A 99 8.75 -16.67 4.82
C PHE A 99 9.36 -15.56 3.95
N PRO A 100 10.52 -15.76 3.32
CA PRO A 100 11.14 -14.73 2.49
C PRO A 100 10.33 -14.42 1.24
N ALA A 101 10.21 -13.15 0.89
CA ALA A 101 9.57 -12.75 -0.35
C ALA A 101 10.46 -13.13 -1.54
N LEU A 102 9.96 -14.01 -2.42
CA LEU A 102 10.70 -14.57 -3.55
C LEU A 102 10.74 -13.59 -4.74
N VAL A 103 11.31 -12.41 -4.49
CA VAL A 103 11.40 -11.28 -5.43
C VAL A 103 12.83 -11.06 -5.85
N ASP A 104 13.06 -10.77 -7.14
CA ASP A 104 14.31 -10.13 -7.52
C ASP A 104 14.37 -8.74 -6.89
N THR A 105 15.24 -8.57 -5.90
CA THR A 105 15.51 -7.29 -5.21
C THR A 105 16.81 -6.64 -5.66
N THR A 106 17.42 -7.13 -6.75
CA THR A 106 18.64 -6.55 -7.32
C THR A 106 18.36 -5.11 -7.80
N PRO A 107 19.14 -4.11 -7.36
CA PRO A 107 19.04 -2.75 -7.90
C PRO A 107 19.40 -2.72 -9.38
N LYS A 108 18.61 -2.03 -10.20
CA LYS A 108 18.98 -1.73 -11.59
C LYS A 108 19.98 -0.57 -11.64
N PRO A 109 21.02 -0.63 -12.50
CA PRO A 109 21.96 0.47 -12.66
C PRO A 109 21.28 1.68 -13.33
N ILE A 110 21.66 2.88 -12.92
CA ILE A 110 21.19 4.11 -13.56
C ILE A 110 21.84 4.22 -14.94
N ILE A 111 21.07 4.04 -16.01
CA ILE A 111 21.56 4.26 -17.38
C ILE A 111 21.51 5.75 -17.65
N SER A 112 22.67 6.40 -17.77
CA SER A 112 22.75 7.82 -18.15
C SER A 112 22.48 7.98 -19.65
N SER A 113 21.23 7.92 -20.07
CA SER A 113 20.82 8.33 -21.40
C SER A 113 20.51 9.83 -21.42
N ASN A 114 21.01 10.53 -22.45
CA ASN A 114 20.53 11.88 -22.77
C ASN A 114 19.13 11.75 -23.39
N SER A 115 18.13 11.43 -22.56
CA SER A 115 16.74 11.38 -23.00
C SER A 115 16.26 12.79 -23.33
N THR A 116 16.19 13.10 -24.63
CA THR A 116 15.48 14.29 -25.12
C THR A 116 14.06 14.29 -24.54
N PRO A 117 13.55 15.43 -24.04
CA PRO A 117 12.18 15.49 -23.53
C PRO A 117 11.20 14.98 -24.58
N VAL A 118 10.43 13.94 -24.24
CA VAL A 118 9.34 13.46 -25.09
C VAL A 118 8.33 14.60 -25.23
N ALA A 119 7.88 14.85 -26.45
CA ALA A 119 6.98 15.97 -26.75
C ALA A 119 5.73 15.92 -25.87
N THR A 120 5.31 17.08 -25.35
CA THR A 120 4.11 17.24 -24.54
C THR A 120 2.89 16.68 -25.28
N GLN A 121 2.34 15.58 -24.77
CA GLN A 121 1.16 14.95 -25.32
C GLN A 121 -0.10 15.69 -24.84
N ASN A 122 -0.92 16.18 -25.77
CA ASN A 122 -2.22 16.76 -25.45
C ASN A 122 -3.21 15.64 -25.10
N CYS A 123 -3.31 15.28 -23.82
CA CYS A 123 -4.27 14.30 -23.33
C CYS A 123 -5.64 14.96 -23.09
N THR A 124 -6.64 14.64 -23.93
CA THR A 124 -8.05 14.87 -23.61
C THR A 124 -8.71 13.51 -23.35
N ARG A 125 -9.22 13.32 -22.13
CA ARG A 125 -9.90 12.08 -21.71
C ARG A 125 -11.09 11.79 -22.63
N LYS A 126 -11.08 10.61 -23.27
CA LYS A 126 -12.24 10.09 -24.01
C LYS A 126 -13.01 9.15 -23.10
N VAL A 127 -14.31 9.36 -22.97
CA VAL A 127 -15.18 8.50 -22.17
C VAL A 127 -15.14 7.08 -22.75
N GLY A 128 -14.73 6.10 -21.93
CA GLY A 128 -14.56 4.69 -22.33
C GLY A 128 -13.18 4.30 -22.88
N ASP A 129 -12.21 5.21 -22.91
CA ASP A 129 -10.83 4.92 -23.31
C ASP A 129 -9.91 4.77 -22.08
N THR A 130 -9.69 3.53 -21.64
CA THR A 130 -8.84 3.22 -20.48
C THR A 130 -7.35 3.48 -20.72
N GLU A 131 -6.93 3.68 -21.97
CA GLU A 131 -5.55 4.05 -22.31
C GLU A 131 -5.37 5.58 -22.36
N SER A 132 -6.44 6.38 -22.25
CA SER A 132 -6.34 7.86 -22.27
C SER A 132 -5.64 8.47 -21.05
N ASP A 133 -5.67 7.77 -19.90
CA ASP A 133 -4.93 8.12 -18.68
C ASP A 133 -3.53 7.44 -18.63
N ARG A 134 -3.10 6.73 -19.68
CA ARG A 134 -1.84 5.96 -19.67
C ARG A 134 -0.59 6.85 -19.80
N ILE A 135 0.36 6.66 -18.90
CA ILE A 135 1.69 7.29 -18.99
C ILE A 135 2.65 6.36 -19.75
N PHE A 136 3.13 6.82 -20.90
CA PHE A 136 4.09 6.07 -21.74
C PHE A 136 5.55 6.27 -21.32
N SER A 137 5.88 7.44 -20.79
CA SER A 137 7.22 7.84 -20.36
C SER A 137 7.14 8.90 -19.27
N MET A 138 8.09 8.90 -18.34
CA MET A 138 8.18 9.91 -17.27
C MET A 138 9.52 10.65 -17.37
N PRO A 139 9.55 11.99 -17.20
CA PRO A 139 10.82 12.72 -17.14
C PRO A 139 11.78 12.14 -16.09
N GLY A 140 13.07 12.06 -16.42
CA GLY A 140 14.09 11.54 -15.51
C GLY A 140 14.16 10.01 -15.38
N LEU A 141 13.18 9.27 -15.90
CA LEU A 141 13.22 7.81 -15.96
C LEU A 141 13.91 7.35 -17.25
N THR A 142 15.07 6.72 -17.12
CA THR A 142 15.89 6.22 -18.25
C THR A 142 15.70 4.73 -18.55
N ASP A 143 15.01 4.01 -17.66
CA ASP A 143 14.75 2.56 -17.75
C ASP A 143 13.42 2.26 -18.46
N GLU A 144 13.39 1.24 -19.32
CA GLU A 144 12.13 0.67 -19.82
C GLU A 144 11.29 0.03 -18.70
N LEU A 145 9.98 0.30 -18.71
CA LEU A 145 9.03 -0.23 -17.73
C LEU A 145 8.45 -1.57 -18.19
N SER A 146 8.60 -2.58 -17.32
CA SER A 146 7.98 -3.90 -17.45
C SER A 146 6.50 -3.95 -17.05
N PHE A 147 5.92 -2.81 -16.65
CA PHE A 147 4.53 -2.64 -16.22
C PHE A 147 3.95 -1.38 -16.86
N LYS A 148 2.62 -1.28 -16.99
CA LYS A 148 1.97 -0.02 -17.40
C LYS A 148 1.66 0.81 -16.17
N GLN A 149 1.59 2.13 -16.33
CA GLN A 149 1.10 3.02 -15.30
C GLN A 149 0.12 4.02 -15.91
N TYR A 150 -0.81 4.50 -15.08
CA TYR A 150 -1.91 5.38 -15.45
C TYR A 150 -2.01 6.50 -14.42
N SER A 151 -2.37 7.70 -14.83
CA SER A 151 -2.62 8.81 -13.93
C SER A 151 -3.67 9.74 -14.52
N GLY A 152 -4.62 10.14 -13.68
CA GLY A 152 -5.80 10.88 -14.10
C GLY A 152 -6.65 11.29 -12.91
N PHE A 153 -7.96 11.44 -13.12
CA PHE A 153 -8.88 11.92 -12.10
C PHE A 153 -10.15 11.07 -11.97
N LEU A 154 -10.49 10.72 -10.73
CA LEU A 154 -11.71 10.01 -10.34
C LEU A 154 -12.69 10.98 -9.70
N LYS A 155 -13.99 10.74 -9.86
CA LYS A 155 -15.02 11.59 -9.25
C LYS A 155 -15.23 11.28 -7.77
N GLY A 156 -14.88 12.22 -6.90
CA GLY A 156 -15.26 12.18 -5.48
C GLY A 156 -16.67 12.72 -5.24
N SER A 157 -17.07 13.74 -6.00
CA SER A 157 -18.42 14.31 -6.01
C SER A 157 -18.78 14.83 -7.41
N ASP A 158 -19.88 15.58 -7.54
CA ASP A 158 -20.21 16.29 -8.80
C ASP A 158 -19.20 17.38 -9.14
N THR A 159 -18.53 17.98 -8.14
CA THR A 159 -17.57 19.07 -8.31
C THR A 159 -16.12 18.69 -7.97
N HIS A 160 -15.90 17.66 -7.16
CA HIS A 160 -14.57 17.27 -6.65
C HIS A 160 -13.95 16.14 -7.48
N MET A 161 -12.74 16.40 -7.99
CA MET A 161 -11.94 15.46 -8.76
C MET A 161 -10.72 15.02 -7.93
N LEU A 162 -10.63 13.74 -7.62
CA LEU A 162 -9.50 13.16 -6.90
C LEU A 162 -8.47 12.60 -7.88
N HIS A 163 -7.23 13.08 -7.79
CA HIS A 163 -6.13 12.58 -8.59
C HIS A 163 -5.72 11.17 -8.15
N TYR A 164 -5.39 10.33 -9.12
CA TYR A 164 -4.85 9.01 -8.86
C TYR A 164 -3.61 8.72 -9.72
N TRP A 165 -2.76 7.84 -9.19
CA TRP A 165 -1.72 7.15 -9.95
C TRP A 165 -1.89 5.64 -9.73
N TYR A 166 -1.94 4.88 -10.81
CA TYR A 166 -2.27 3.46 -10.80
C TYR A 166 -1.26 2.63 -11.60
N GLU A 167 -0.85 1.50 -11.06
CA GLU A 167 0.20 0.65 -11.63
C GLU A 167 -0.30 -0.76 -11.95
N HIS A 168 -0.20 -1.13 -13.23
CA HIS A 168 -0.70 -2.36 -13.82
C HIS A 168 0.46 -3.29 -14.21
N ILE A 169 0.64 -4.39 -13.48
CA ILE A 169 1.65 -5.40 -13.82
C ILE A 169 1.27 -6.08 -15.13
N ASN A 170 2.13 -5.99 -16.15
CA ASN A 170 1.97 -6.77 -17.38
C ASN A 170 2.52 -8.20 -17.20
N ARG A 171 2.00 -9.14 -17.98
CA ARG A 171 2.48 -10.52 -18.05
C ARG A 171 3.93 -10.56 -18.53
N TYR A 172 4.87 -10.84 -17.61
CA TYR A 172 6.24 -11.20 -17.97
C TYR A 172 6.30 -12.69 -18.33
N ILE A 173 6.76 -13.03 -19.53
CA ILE A 173 7.13 -14.39 -19.92
C ILE A 173 8.64 -14.39 -20.12
N ASP A 174 9.38 -14.94 -19.17
CA ASP A 174 10.81 -15.21 -19.37
C ASP A 174 10.95 -16.52 -20.15
N PHE A 175 11.31 -16.43 -21.43
CA PHE A 175 11.55 -17.60 -22.27
C PHE A 175 12.92 -18.27 -22.02
N PHE A 176 13.79 -17.68 -21.20
CA PHE A 176 15.20 -18.09 -21.08
C PHE A 176 15.58 -18.76 -19.75
N ARG A 177 14.71 -18.79 -18.74
CA ARG A 177 14.97 -19.47 -17.45
C ARG A 177 14.09 -20.70 -17.24
N ASN A 178 14.29 -21.71 -18.09
CA ASN A 178 13.52 -22.95 -18.04
C ASN A 178 14.09 -24.02 -17.09
N GLU A 179 15.18 -23.74 -16.37
CA GLU A 179 15.89 -24.72 -15.54
C GLU A 179 16.31 -24.16 -14.17
N ILE A 180 16.00 -24.94 -13.12
CA ILE A 180 16.52 -24.85 -11.74
C ILE A 180 16.08 -23.62 -10.92
N CYS A 181 14.87 -23.71 -10.35
CA CYS A 181 14.58 -23.22 -8.99
C CYS A 181 13.29 -23.83 -8.38
N CYS A 182 12.43 -24.46 -9.19
CA CYS A 182 11.19 -25.11 -8.75
C CYS A 182 11.39 -26.46 -8.03
N TYR A 183 12.21 -26.53 -6.97
CA TYR A 183 12.24 -27.68 -6.06
C TYR A 183 11.18 -27.57 -4.94
N ARG A 184 9.92 -27.62 -5.40
CA ARG A 184 8.70 -28.20 -4.79
C ARG A 184 8.61 -28.31 -3.25
N LEU A 185 7.71 -27.50 -2.67
CA LEU A 185 6.77 -27.74 -1.52
C LEU A 185 6.27 -26.34 -1.05
N VAL A 186 4.99 -26.04 -0.74
CA VAL A 186 3.66 -26.71 -0.82
C VAL A 186 2.61 -25.65 -1.27
N GLU A 187 1.53 -26.07 -1.94
CA GLU A 187 0.21 -25.39 -2.09
C GLU A 187 0.12 -23.86 -1.92
N ALA A 188 0.69 -23.10 -2.87
CA ALA A 188 0.33 -21.70 -3.08
C ALA A 188 0.03 -21.46 -4.57
N GLU A 189 -1.26 -21.44 -4.93
CA GLU A 189 -1.74 -20.96 -6.23
C GLU A 189 -1.48 -19.45 -6.34
N LEU A 190 -0.29 -19.06 -6.79
CA LEU A 190 0.05 -17.66 -7.03
C LEU A 190 0.05 -17.35 -8.52
N ALA A 191 -1.16 -17.14 -9.02
CA ALA A 191 -1.56 -16.04 -9.90
C ALA A 191 -0.62 -15.66 -11.06
N ASN A 192 -1.13 -15.85 -12.28
CA ASN A 192 -0.77 -15.06 -13.46
C ASN A 192 -0.88 -13.56 -13.10
N PRO A 193 -0.03 -12.64 -13.61
CA PRO A 193 -0.18 -11.20 -13.37
C PRO A 193 -1.57 -10.61 -13.63
N ALA A 194 -2.38 -11.26 -14.48
CA ALA A 194 -3.80 -10.96 -14.68
C ALA A 194 -4.70 -11.17 -13.44
N ASP A 195 -4.26 -11.97 -12.46
CA ASP A 195 -4.99 -12.32 -11.24
C ASP A 195 -4.41 -11.62 -9.99
N ALA A 196 -3.34 -10.84 -10.14
CA ALA A 196 -2.67 -10.15 -9.03
C ALA A 196 -3.63 -9.16 -8.33
N PRO A 197 -3.57 -9.03 -6.99
CA PRO A 197 -4.50 -8.21 -6.22
C PRO A 197 -4.40 -6.73 -6.57
N LEU A 198 -5.42 -5.97 -6.16
CA LEU A 198 -5.40 -4.50 -6.16
C LEU A 198 -5.29 -3.98 -4.72
N LEU A 199 -4.34 -3.10 -4.48
CA LEU A 199 -4.15 -2.38 -3.23
C LEU A 199 -4.43 -0.89 -3.48
N LEU A 200 -5.39 -0.32 -2.77
CA LEU A 200 -5.44 1.13 -2.59
C LEU A 200 -4.36 1.52 -1.58
N TRP A 201 -3.60 2.58 -1.82
CA TRP A 201 -2.70 3.23 -0.86
C TRP A 201 -3.17 4.66 -0.55
N LEU A 202 -3.28 4.99 0.73
CA LEU A 202 -3.54 6.32 1.26
C LEU A 202 -2.46 6.72 2.27
N ASN A 203 -1.74 7.82 2.02
CA ASN A 203 -0.97 8.49 3.09
C ASN A 203 -1.94 9.30 4.00
N GLY A 204 -1.45 9.76 5.14
CA GLY A 204 -2.25 10.39 6.19
C GLY A 204 -2.21 11.93 6.20
N GLY A 205 -1.61 12.49 7.26
CA GLY A 205 -1.57 13.93 7.53
C GLY A 205 -2.46 14.34 8.72
N PRO A 206 -3.76 14.66 8.53
CA PRO A 206 -4.52 14.63 7.29
C PRO A 206 -4.05 15.64 6.25
N GLY A 207 -4.17 15.30 4.96
CA GLY A 207 -3.83 16.19 3.85
C GLY A 207 -2.49 15.91 3.16
N SER A 208 -1.80 14.81 3.47
CA SER A 208 -0.60 14.38 2.75
C SER A 208 -0.95 13.75 1.40
N SER A 209 -0.11 13.99 0.40
CA SER A 209 -0.23 13.37 -0.92
C SER A 209 0.12 11.88 -0.87
N SER A 210 -0.72 11.01 -1.47
CA SER A 210 -0.39 9.59 -1.64
C SER A 210 0.72 9.32 -2.67
N LEU A 211 1.22 10.36 -3.36
CA LEU A 211 2.43 10.25 -4.18
C LEU A 211 3.70 10.21 -3.32
N GLU A 212 3.61 10.51 -2.01
CA GLU A 212 4.64 10.20 -1.01
C GLU A 212 4.92 8.68 -1.01
N GLY A 213 3.85 7.88 -0.88
CA GLY A 213 3.89 6.43 -1.02
C GLY A 213 4.54 5.93 -2.32
N LEU A 214 4.23 6.58 -3.44
CA LEU A 214 4.72 6.21 -4.77
C LEU A 214 6.22 6.52 -4.97
N PHE A 215 6.69 7.70 -4.54
CA PHE A 215 8.03 8.19 -4.84
C PHE A 215 9.07 7.99 -3.73
N PHE A 216 8.66 7.80 -2.48
CA PHE A 216 9.57 7.70 -1.33
C PHE A 216 9.46 6.38 -0.55
N GLU A 217 8.32 5.69 -0.64
CA GLU A 217 8.02 4.53 0.19
C GLU A 217 7.87 3.21 -0.59
N ASN A 218 6.65 2.73 -0.84
CA ASN A 218 6.37 1.40 -1.36
C ASN A 218 6.25 1.34 -2.90
N GLY A 219 6.19 2.47 -3.59
CA GLY A 219 6.11 2.51 -5.05
C GLY A 219 7.41 2.19 -5.80
N PRO A 220 7.36 2.07 -7.13
CA PRO A 220 8.43 1.58 -8.00
C PRO A 220 9.56 2.58 -8.24
N PHE A 221 9.40 3.82 -7.78
CA PHE A 221 10.29 4.92 -8.10
C PHE A 221 10.98 5.49 -6.86
N ARG A 222 12.10 6.15 -7.10
CA ARG A 222 12.83 7.00 -6.16
C ARG A 222 13.34 8.23 -6.91
N ILE A 223 13.00 9.40 -6.39
CA ILE A 223 13.50 10.68 -6.89
C ILE A 223 14.93 10.91 -6.38
N GLY A 224 15.82 11.30 -7.29
CA GLY A 224 17.20 11.66 -6.99
C GLY A 224 17.31 12.96 -6.20
N LYS A 225 18.45 13.16 -5.52
CA LYS A 225 18.72 14.39 -4.77
C LYS A 225 18.83 15.65 -5.64
N ASP A 226 18.93 15.48 -6.95
CA ASP A 226 18.88 16.54 -7.95
C ASP A 226 17.45 17.03 -8.24
N GLY A 227 16.42 16.28 -7.81
CA GLY A 227 15.02 16.57 -8.13
C GLY A 227 14.62 16.22 -9.57
N PHE A 228 15.52 15.59 -10.35
CA PHE A 228 15.33 15.30 -11.77
C PHE A 228 15.48 13.82 -12.11
N THR A 229 16.45 13.11 -11.52
CA THR A 229 16.69 11.71 -11.83
C THR A 229 15.61 10.82 -11.19
N VAL A 230 15.05 9.86 -11.92
CA VAL A 230 14.13 8.86 -11.38
C VAL A 230 14.74 7.46 -11.50
N THR A 231 14.87 6.78 -10.36
CA THR A 231 15.47 5.45 -10.25
C THR A 231 14.45 4.41 -9.80
N ARG A 232 14.72 3.11 -10.03
CA ARG A 232 13.82 2.01 -9.65
C ARG A 232 14.00 1.63 -8.17
N ASN A 233 12.90 1.57 -7.42
CA ASN A 233 12.88 1.00 -6.07
C ASN A 233 13.07 -0.54 -6.14
N PRO A 234 14.14 -1.11 -5.57
CA PRO A 234 14.35 -2.55 -5.54
C PRO A 234 13.34 -3.31 -4.67
N TYR A 235 12.62 -2.63 -3.77
CA TYR A 235 11.68 -3.22 -2.82
C TYR A 235 10.22 -2.77 -3.03
N SER A 236 9.89 -2.31 -4.25
CA SER A 236 8.54 -1.88 -4.58
C SER A 236 7.51 -2.98 -4.39
N TRP A 237 6.36 -2.62 -3.82
CA TRP A 237 5.22 -3.52 -3.61
C TRP A 237 4.53 -3.90 -4.93
N ASN A 238 4.78 -3.17 -6.03
CA ASN A 238 4.29 -3.51 -7.37
C ASN A 238 5.16 -4.52 -8.14
N LYS A 239 6.21 -5.08 -7.52
CA LYS A 239 7.11 -5.99 -8.24
C LYS A 239 6.42 -7.27 -8.68
N ALA A 240 7.02 -7.92 -9.68
CA ALA A 240 6.84 -9.34 -9.92
C ALA A 240 7.98 -10.11 -9.24
N GLY A 241 7.63 -11.15 -8.50
CA GLY A 241 8.55 -12.20 -8.09
C GLY A 241 8.82 -13.17 -9.22
N TYR A 242 9.67 -14.17 -8.97
CA TYR A 242 10.11 -15.13 -10.00
C TYR A 242 8.98 -15.99 -10.60
N CYS A 243 7.79 -16.00 -9.98
CA CYS A 243 6.62 -16.76 -10.46
C CYS A 243 5.31 -15.96 -10.57
N SER A 244 5.20 -14.74 -10.02
CA SER A 244 3.92 -14.00 -9.93
C SER A 244 4.07 -12.50 -9.62
N GLY A 245 3.06 -11.70 -9.94
CA GLY A 245 2.97 -10.28 -9.53
C GLY A 245 2.50 -10.13 -8.07
N PHE A 246 3.10 -9.23 -7.29
CA PHE A 246 2.73 -9.02 -5.88
C PHE A 246 1.41 -8.27 -5.71
N ALA A 247 1.30 -7.09 -6.34
CA ALA A 247 0.12 -6.24 -6.28
C ALA A 247 0.10 -5.24 -7.43
N ASN A 248 -1.10 -4.90 -7.89
CA ASN A 248 -1.36 -3.66 -8.60
C ASN A 248 -1.67 -2.60 -7.54
N ILE A 249 -1.12 -1.39 -7.63
CA ILE A 249 -1.28 -0.37 -6.59
C ILE A 249 -1.94 0.88 -7.17
N LEU A 250 -2.93 1.38 -6.46
CA LEU A 250 -3.67 2.61 -6.71
C LEU A 250 -3.34 3.60 -5.60
N TYR A 251 -2.55 4.63 -5.90
CA TYR A 251 -2.30 5.77 -5.03
C TYR A 251 -3.37 6.82 -5.29
N LEU A 252 -4.11 7.24 -4.26
CA LEU A 252 -5.21 8.20 -4.39
C LEU A 252 -4.92 9.44 -3.53
N GLU A 253 -4.85 10.61 -4.14
CA GLU A 253 -4.67 11.87 -3.40
C GLU A 253 -6.01 12.35 -2.84
N SER A 254 -6.13 12.39 -1.51
CA SER A 254 -7.40 12.59 -0.82
C SER A 254 -7.17 13.29 0.53
N PRO A 255 -8.08 14.17 0.99
CA PRO A 255 -9.33 14.62 0.33
C PRO A 255 -9.09 15.60 -0.84
N VAL A 256 -10.16 16.16 -1.41
CA VAL A 256 -10.07 17.24 -2.42
C VAL A 256 -9.18 18.41 -1.93
N GLY A 257 -8.33 18.95 -2.80
CA GLY A 257 -7.34 19.97 -2.45
C GLY A 257 -5.97 19.40 -2.04
N VAL A 258 -5.83 18.08 -1.88
CA VAL A 258 -4.53 17.42 -1.66
C VAL A 258 -3.81 17.17 -2.98
N GLY A 259 -2.57 17.66 -3.09
CA GLY A 259 -1.73 17.41 -4.26
C GLY A 259 -2.32 17.97 -5.55
N TYR A 260 -2.66 17.09 -6.50
CA TYR A 260 -3.34 17.47 -7.74
C TYR A 260 -4.87 17.40 -7.64
N SER A 261 -5.45 16.81 -6.59
CA SER A 261 -6.90 16.74 -6.39
C SER A 261 -7.52 18.12 -6.20
N TYR A 262 -8.61 18.43 -6.91
CA TYR A 262 -9.15 19.79 -7.00
C TYR A 262 -10.68 19.85 -7.08
N SER A 263 -11.26 20.99 -6.71
CA SER A 263 -12.67 21.29 -7.04
C SER A 263 -12.77 22.08 -8.34
N THR A 264 -13.69 21.64 -9.20
CA THR A 264 -14.00 22.26 -10.50
C THR A 264 -14.72 23.61 -10.40
N ASP A 265 -15.37 23.91 -9.28
CA ASP A 265 -15.99 25.21 -8.99
C ASP A 265 -15.07 26.15 -8.18
N GLY A 266 -13.88 25.67 -7.78
CA GLY A 266 -12.93 26.39 -6.94
C GLY A 266 -13.29 26.49 -5.46
N VAL A 267 -14.39 25.87 -5.02
CA VAL A 267 -14.82 25.85 -3.61
C VAL A 267 -14.26 24.59 -2.94
N LEU A 268 -13.56 24.76 -1.81
CA LEU A 268 -13.15 23.64 -0.95
C LEU A 268 -14.19 23.45 0.18
N PRO A 269 -14.50 22.20 0.55
CA PRO A 269 -15.49 21.91 1.58
C PRO A 269 -14.93 22.18 2.99
N GLN A 270 -15.82 22.23 3.99
CA GLN A 270 -15.41 21.96 5.36
C GLN A 270 -15.10 20.47 5.50
N TYR A 271 -13.82 20.13 5.62
CA TYR A 271 -13.37 18.74 5.73
C TYR A 271 -13.92 18.03 6.97
N SER A 272 -14.36 16.78 6.77
CA SER A 272 -14.67 15.83 7.85
C SER A 272 -14.23 14.42 7.43
N ASP A 273 -14.11 13.51 8.40
CA ASP A 273 -13.75 12.11 8.14
C ASP A 273 -14.86 11.39 7.36
N GLU A 274 -16.13 11.75 7.58
CA GLU A 274 -17.30 11.22 6.86
C GLU A 274 -17.32 11.68 5.40
N LEU A 275 -17.06 12.97 5.14
CA LEU A 275 -16.99 13.50 3.78
C LEU A 275 -15.83 12.84 3.01
N THR A 276 -14.66 12.76 3.63
CA THR A 276 -13.47 12.13 3.04
C THR A 276 -13.72 10.66 2.71
N ALA A 277 -14.39 9.92 3.60
CA ALA A 277 -14.77 8.53 3.35
C ALA A 277 -15.79 8.40 2.20
N ALA A 278 -16.79 9.28 2.13
CA ALA A 278 -17.80 9.27 1.08
C ALA A 278 -17.20 9.58 -0.30
N GLU A 279 -16.32 10.58 -0.40
CA GLU A 279 -15.63 10.93 -1.65
C GLU A 279 -14.65 9.84 -2.10
N ASN A 280 -13.91 9.22 -1.18
CA ASN A 280 -13.06 8.07 -1.50
C ASN A 280 -13.87 6.85 -1.95
N TYR A 281 -15.06 6.63 -1.36
CA TYR A 281 -15.97 5.59 -1.83
C TYR A 281 -16.48 5.87 -3.24
N ALA A 282 -16.90 7.10 -3.53
CA ALA A 282 -17.34 7.51 -4.87
C ALA A 282 -16.21 7.38 -5.91
N ALA A 283 -14.99 7.81 -5.57
CA ALA A 283 -13.83 7.70 -6.43
C ALA A 283 -13.46 6.22 -6.73
N LEU A 284 -13.57 5.32 -5.75
CA LEU A 284 -13.41 3.89 -5.98
C LEU A 284 -14.52 3.31 -6.87
N VAL A 285 -15.78 3.74 -6.72
CA VAL A 285 -16.87 3.34 -7.63
C VAL A 285 -16.57 3.79 -9.07
N ASP A 286 -16.09 5.02 -9.26
CA ASP A 286 -15.66 5.53 -10.56
C ASP A 286 -14.45 4.76 -11.12
N PHE A 287 -13.48 4.40 -10.27
CA PHE A 287 -12.33 3.57 -10.65
C PHE A 287 -12.75 2.18 -11.14
N PHE A 288 -13.63 1.49 -10.41
CA PHE A 288 -14.12 0.18 -10.83
C PHE A 288 -15.04 0.26 -12.06
N ASN A 289 -15.68 1.40 -12.32
CA ASN A 289 -16.38 1.66 -13.59
C ASN A 289 -15.41 1.81 -14.76
N LEU A 290 -14.30 2.52 -14.55
CA LEU A 290 -13.26 2.75 -15.56
C LEU A 290 -12.45 1.48 -15.87
N TYR A 291 -12.06 0.73 -14.84
CA TYR A 291 -11.26 -0.50 -14.94
C TYR A 291 -12.06 -1.72 -14.43
N PRO A 292 -13.07 -2.20 -15.19
CA PRO A 292 -14.00 -3.24 -14.75
C PRO A 292 -13.32 -4.58 -14.42
N GLU A 293 -12.15 -4.86 -14.98
CA GLU A 293 -11.34 -6.06 -14.74
C GLU A 293 -10.86 -6.18 -13.29
N TYR A 294 -10.84 -5.10 -12.50
CA TYR A 294 -10.46 -5.13 -11.08
C TYR A 294 -11.59 -5.55 -10.14
N ARG A 295 -12.84 -5.58 -10.60
CA ARG A 295 -13.98 -5.98 -9.75
C ARG A 295 -13.85 -7.40 -9.21
N THR A 296 -13.35 -8.32 -10.03
CA THR A 296 -13.19 -9.74 -9.65
C THR A 296 -11.87 -10.02 -8.94
N ARG A 297 -10.86 -9.16 -9.06
CA ARG A 297 -9.55 -9.37 -8.42
C ARG A 297 -9.61 -9.09 -6.91
N PRO A 298 -8.82 -9.79 -6.08
CA PRO A 298 -8.76 -9.52 -4.65
C PRO A 298 -8.39 -8.06 -4.37
N PHE A 299 -9.29 -7.30 -3.73
CA PHE A 299 -9.08 -5.89 -3.40
C PHE A 299 -8.76 -5.70 -1.92
N TYR A 300 -7.79 -4.83 -1.62
CA TYR A 300 -7.39 -4.46 -0.27
C TYR A 300 -7.27 -2.94 -0.14
N THR A 301 -7.65 -2.39 1.02
CA THR A 301 -7.39 -0.99 1.35
C THR A 301 -6.17 -0.91 2.26
N THR A 302 -5.19 -0.10 1.89
CA THR A 302 -3.95 0.04 2.64
C THR A 302 -3.57 1.51 2.79
N GLY A 303 -2.81 1.84 3.83
CA GLY A 303 -2.38 3.19 4.08
C GLY A 303 -1.71 3.34 5.43
N GLU A 304 -1.37 4.57 5.78
CA GLU A 304 -0.61 4.87 6.99
C GLU A 304 -0.99 6.18 7.71
N SER A 305 -0.46 6.38 8.92
CA SER A 305 -0.62 7.62 9.68
C SER A 305 -2.10 7.94 9.93
N TYR A 306 -2.59 9.13 9.60
CA TYR A 306 -4.02 9.47 9.69
C TYR A 306 -4.93 8.59 8.81
N ALA A 307 -4.40 7.80 7.86
CA ALA A 307 -5.19 6.77 7.19
C ALA A 307 -5.64 5.63 8.13
N GLY A 308 -5.14 5.58 9.38
CA GLY A 308 -5.77 4.84 10.48
C GLY A 308 -7.23 5.24 10.75
N VAL A 309 -7.65 6.43 10.33
CA VAL A 309 -9.06 6.87 10.28
C VAL A 309 -9.68 6.63 8.91
N TYR A 310 -8.99 6.99 7.81
CA TYR A 310 -9.52 6.86 6.45
C TYR A 310 -9.84 5.42 6.03
N ILE A 311 -8.97 4.47 6.37
CA ILE A 311 -9.06 3.08 5.91
C ILE A 311 -10.24 2.35 6.58
N PRO A 312 -10.49 2.46 7.90
CA PRO A 312 -11.69 1.86 8.51
C PRO A 312 -13.00 2.51 8.07
N THR A 313 -13.07 3.84 7.92
CA THR A 313 -14.31 4.53 7.51
C THR A 313 -14.67 4.19 6.06
N LEU A 314 -13.69 4.22 5.14
CA LEU A 314 -13.86 3.77 3.76
C LEU A 314 -14.24 2.29 3.69
N SER A 315 -13.57 1.43 4.49
CA SER A 315 -13.89 -0.01 4.55
C SER A 315 -15.34 -0.26 4.95
N ALA A 316 -15.88 0.51 5.89
CA ALA A 316 -17.28 0.40 6.31
C ALA A 316 -18.25 0.70 5.16
N LEU A 317 -18.01 1.78 4.40
CA LEU A 317 -18.82 2.14 3.23
C LEU A 317 -18.71 1.10 2.10
N LEU A 318 -17.50 0.58 1.83
CA LEU A 318 -17.29 -0.49 0.86
C LEU A 318 -18.07 -1.76 1.23
N ILE A 319 -18.02 -2.18 2.50
CA ILE A 319 -18.78 -3.34 2.99
C ILE A 319 -20.29 -3.08 2.90
N GLN A 320 -20.76 -1.89 3.27
CA GLN A 320 -22.17 -1.51 3.17
C GLN A 320 -22.66 -1.52 1.71
N GLY A 321 -21.87 -1.02 0.76
CA GLY A 321 -22.18 -1.06 -0.67
C GLY A 321 -22.28 -2.49 -1.22
N ILE A 322 -21.39 -3.38 -0.78
CA ILE A 322 -21.44 -4.80 -1.13
C ILE A 322 -22.68 -5.48 -0.54
N GLN A 323 -22.99 -5.24 0.74
CA GLN A 323 -24.16 -5.82 1.41
C GLN A 323 -25.49 -5.34 0.83
N ASN A 324 -25.56 -4.08 0.40
CA ASN A 324 -26.73 -3.49 -0.26
C ASN A 324 -26.82 -3.83 -1.76
N GLY A 325 -25.83 -4.52 -2.33
CA GLY A 325 -25.79 -4.85 -3.75
C GLY A 325 -25.52 -3.67 -4.70
N THR A 326 -25.12 -2.50 -4.17
CA THR A 326 -24.79 -1.31 -4.97
C THR A 326 -23.33 -1.31 -5.46
N LEU A 327 -22.48 -2.15 -4.89
CA LEU A 327 -21.08 -2.32 -5.28
C LEU A 327 -20.71 -3.80 -5.38
N ASN A 328 -20.29 -4.25 -6.57
CA ASN A 328 -19.82 -5.63 -6.78
C ASN A 328 -18.30 -5.66 -6.96
N ILE A 329 -17.58 -5.92 -5.86
CA ILE A 329 -16.11 -6.08 -5.85
C ILE A 329 -15.68 -7.20 -4.90
N ASN A 330 -14.54 -7.83 -5.19
CA ASN A 330 -13.95 -8.91 -4.41
C ASN A 330 -13.10 -8.39 -3.23
N TYR A 331 -13.72 -7.65 -2.31
CA TYR A 331 -13.01 -7.05 -1.16
C TYR A 331 -12.52 -8.10 -0.16
N LYS A 332 -11.21 -8.09 0.16
CA LYS A 332 -10.54 -9.12 0.97
C LYS A 332 -9.98 -8.63 2.30
N GLY A 333 -9.59 -7.37 2.46
CA GLY A 333 -8.95 -6.94 3.70
C GLY A 333 -8.43 -5.52 3.72
N LEU A 334 -7.85 -5.17 4.87
CA LEU A 334 -7.16 -3.91 5.09
C LEU A 334 -5.80 -4.10 5.77
N ALA A 335 -4.87 -3.18 5.50
CA ALA A 335 -3.59 -3.09 6.19
C ALA A 335 -3.26 -1.64 6.55
N ILE A 336 -3.05 -1.34 7.83
CA ILE A 336 -2.76 0.02 8.34
C ILE A 336 -1.37 0.03 8.95
N GLY A 337 -0.50 0.91 8.44
CA GLY A 337 0.83 1.17 8.96
C GLY A 337 0.83 2.38 9.89
N ASN A 338 1.40 2.26 11.09
CA ASN A 338 1.62 3.39 12.01
C ASN A 338 0.38 4.29 12.09
N GLY A 339 -0.77 3.72 12.44
CA GLY A 339 -2.06 4.38 12.26
C GLY A 339 -2.46 5.26 13.45
N VAL A 340 -3.16 6.38 13.19
CA VAL A 340 -3.96 7.03 14.24
C VAL A 340 -5.25 6.23 14.41
N LEU A 341 -5.23 5.20 15.27
CA LEU A 341 -6.42 4.37 15.52
C LEU A 341 -7.26 4.90 16.69
N ASN A 342 -6.63 5.46 17.72
CA ASN A 342 -7.35 6.09 18.83
C ASN A 342 -6.47 7.13 19.56
N LYS A 343 -6.75 8.41 19.30
CA LYS A 343 -6.01 9.56 19.88
C LYS A 343 -5.77 9.46 21.40
N ARG A 344 -6.69 8.86 22.17
CA ARG A 344 -6.53 8.72 23.63
C ARG A 344 -5.52 7.63 24.00
N THR A 345 -5.55 6.46 23.36
CA THR A 345 -4.52 5.44 23.61
C THR A 345 -3.16 5.94 23.14
N ASP A 346 -3.09 6.61 21.99
CA ASP A 346 -1.86 7.10 21.38
C ASP A 346 -1.17 8.13 22.29
N MET A 347 -1.92 9.13 22.77
CA MET A 347 -1.42 10.13 23.72
C MET A 347 -1.00 9.51 25.07
N ASN A 348 -1.78 8.57 25.61
CA ASN A 348 -1.45 7.94 26.89
C ASN A 348 -0.18 7.07 26.82
N SER A 349 0.00 6.35 25.71
CA SER A 349 1.14 5.45 25.51
C SER A 349 2.40 6.18 25.00
N LEU A 350 2.26 7.37 24.41
CA LEU A 350 3.40 8.23 24.04
C LEU A 350 4.33 8.50 25.23
N PHE A 351 3.80 8.79 26.42
CA PHE A 351 4.64 9.00 27.62
C PHE A 351 5.49 7.77 27.97
N HIS A 352 4.92 6.56 27.85
CA HIS A 352 5.66 5.32 28.06
C HIS A 352 6.72 5.11 26.98
N VAL A 353 6.38 5.30 25.70
CA VAL A 353 7.33 5.17 24.59
C VAL A 353 8.47 6.17 24.74
N SER A 354 8.18 7.45 24.97
CA SER A 354 9.19 8.49 25.15
C SER A 354 10.11 8.24 26.35
N TYR A 355 9.57 7.81 27.51
CA TYR A 355 10.37 7.47 28.69
C TYR A 355 11.30 6.26 28.43
N TYR A 356 10.76 5.16 27.90
CA TYR A 356 11.55 3.95 27.64
C TYR A 356 12.54 4.07 26.47
N HIS A 357 12.42 5.11 25.64
CA HIS A 357 13.40 5.48 24.61
C HIS A 357 14.31 6.66 25.00
N GLY A 358 14.26 7.12 26.25
CA GLY A 358 15.14 8.18 26.77
C GLY A 358 14.90 9.57 26.17
N GLN A 359 13.69 9.81 25.63
CA GLN A 359 13.26 11.11 25.10
C GLN A 359 12.74 12.06 26.19
N MET A 360 12.36 11.51 27.35
CA MET A 360 11.97 12.25 28.55
C MET A 360 12.41 11.49 29.82
N THR A 361 12.53 12.23 30.92
CA THR A 361 13.01 11.76 32.24
C THR A 361 11.97 11.94 33.33
#